data_AF-A0A8T1P8J4-F1
#
_entry.id   AF-A0A8T1P8J4-F1
#
_cell.length_a   1.000
_cell.length_b   1.000
_cell.length_c   1.000
_cell.angle_alpha   90.00
_cell.angle_beta   90.00
_cell.angle_gamma   90.00
#
_symmetry.space_group_name_H-M   'P 1'
#
loop_
_entity.id
_entity.type
_entity.pdbx_description
1 polymer ?
#
loop_
_entity_poly.entity_id
_entity_poly.type
_entity_poly.pdbx_seq_one_letter_code
_entity_poly.pdbx_strand_id
1 'polypeptide(L)'
;MVQQNVEDGLSSSSPWLEKITNHHHQRLRDPGCWKRPWICKQGEVPGIRLCCRNLCVDVSSDVNNCGSCGTRCPFSWQCCRAQCVNTNINPFHCGKCGNRCPVHVLCFYGMCGYGGPLPSPFPPPRPPHPPFPSPPKPPRSHPPQPPQPPRGSPPTMQ
;
A
#
# COMPACT_ATOMS: atom_id res chain seq x y z
N MET A 1 -41.88 -11.61 -51.98
CA MET A 1 -40.51 -11.06 -52.03
C MET A 1 -40.68 -9.61 -52.50
N VAL A 2 -40.39 -8.53 -51.79
CA VAL A 2 -39.60 -8.22 -50.59
C VAL A 2 -40.18 -6.92 -49.99
N GLN A 3 -39.85 -6.68 -48.72
CA GLN A 3 -40.41 -5.73 -47.75
C GLN A 3 -40.63 -4.24 -48.12
N GLN A 4 -41.57 -3.64 -47.38
CA GLN A 4 -41.68 -2.22 -47.05
C GLN A 4 -40.46 -1.73 -46.23
N ASN A 5 -40.05 -0.47 -46.40
CA ASN A 5 -40.16 0.59 -45.37
C ASN A 5 -39.40 1.85 -45.80
N VAL A 6 -40.12 2.97 -45.79
CA VAL A 6 -39.62 4.35 -45.80
C VAL A 6 -39.08 4.64 -44.40
N GLU A 7 -37.90 5.24 -44.28
CA GLU A 7 -37.65 6.36 -43.37
C GLU A 7 -36.27 6.98 -43.62
N ASP A 8 -36.23 8.28 -43.35
CA ASP A 8 -35.39 9.32 -43.93
C ASP A 8 -33.88 9.22 -43.69
N GLY A 9 -33.14 9.85 -44.60
CA GLY A 9 -31.70 9.99 -44.54
C GLY A 9 -31.18 11.01 -43.52
N LEU A 10 -29.85 11.19 -43.60
CA LEU A 10 -28.93 11.95 -42.73
C LEU A 10 -28.45 11.09 -41.54
N SER A 11 -27.18 10.89 -41.27
CA SER A 11 -26.06 11.81 -41.45
C SER A 11 -24.72 11.08 -41.29
N SER A 12 -23.73 11.58 -42.01
CA SER A 12 -22.29 11.38 -41.79
C SER A 12 -21.93 11.10 -40.33
N SER A 13 -21.54 9.85 -40.03
CA SER A 13 -21.09 9.49 -38.69
C SER A 13 -19.70 10.10 -38.47
N SER A 14 -19.63 11.08 -37.58
CA SER A 14 -18.43 11.87 -37.30
C SER A 14 -17.25 10.98 -36.85
N PRO A 15 -15.98 11.34 -37.11
CA PRO A 15 -14.78 10.61 -36.68
C PRO A 15 -14.64 10.40 -35.15
N TRP A 16 -15.58 10.95 -34.38
CA TRP A 16 -15.71 10.81 -32.93
C TRP A 16 -16.56 9.62 -32.51
N LEU A 17 -17.40 9.06 -33.40
CA LEU A 17 -18.27 7.91 -33.13
C LEU A 17 -17.53 6.57 -33.25
N GLU A 18 -16.44 6.48 -34.03
CA GLU A 18 -15.60 5.27 -34.10
C GLU A 18 -14.75 5.05 -32.84
N LYS A 19 -14.53 6.09 -32.05
CA LYS A 19 -13.79 5.97 -30.78
C LYS A 19 -14.59 5.22 -29.71
N ILE A 20 -15.88 4.96 -29.94
CA ILE A 20 -16.75 4.23 -29.00
C ILE A 20 -16.66 2.71 -29.21
N THR A 21 -16.27 2.24 -30.40
CA THR A 21 -16.17 0.80 -30.71
C THR A 21 -14.76 0.23 -30.56
N ASN A 22 -13.73 1.07 -30.48
CA ASN A 22 -12.32 0.66 -30.39
C ASN A 22 -11.60 1.13 -29.11
N HIS A 23 -12.30 1.05 -27.98
CA HIS A 23 -11.66 1.06 -26.67
C HIS A 23 -12.02 -0.20 -25.89
N HIS A 24 -11.18 -1.22 -26.02
CA HIS A 24 -11.15 -2.40 -25.16
C HIS A 24 -10.90 -2.10 -23.65
N HIS A 25 -10.99 -0.84 -23.22
CA HIS A 25 -10.89 -0.41 -21.82
C HIS A 25 -11.68 0.88 -21.48
N GLN A 26 -12.78 1.20 -22.19
CA GLN A 26 -13.67 2.29 -21.75
C GLN A 26 -14.82 1.76 -20.88
N ARG A 27 -14.71 2.12 -19.61
CA ARG A 27 -15.64 1.97 -18.48
C ARG A 27 -17.06 2.47 -18.79
N LEU A 28 -17.81 1.73 -19.59
CA LEU A 28 -19.27 1.82 -19.62
C LEU A 28 -19.77 1.37 -18.24
N ARG A 29 -20.46 2.26 -17.53
CA ARG A 29 -21.18 2.05 -16.26
C ARG A 29 -21.50 0.56 -16.03
N ASP A 30 -20.66 -0.12 -15.25
CA ASP A 30 -20.91 -1.49 -14.86
C ASP A 30 -22.27 -1.56 -14.14
N PRO A 31 -23.19 -2.47 -14.52
CA PRO A 31 -24.37 -2.82 -13.72
C PRO A 31 -23.94 -3.61 -12.46
N GLY A 32 -22.97 -3.07 -11.71
CA GLY A 32 -22.28 -3.67 -10.58
C GLY A 32 -22.05 -5.18 -10.67
N CYS A 33 -22.00 -5.83 -9.52
CA CYS A 33 -21.75 -7.27 -9.43
C CYS A 33 -23.01 -8.11 -9.14
N TRP A 34 -24.22 -7.50 -9.02
CA TRP A 34 -25.44 -8.21 -8.58
C TRP A 34 -25.81 -9.39 -9.47
N LYS A 35 -25.73 -9.21 -10.79
CA LYS A 35 -26.06 -10.24 -11.78
C LYS A 35 -24.86 -11.11 -12.15
N ARG A 36 -23.64 -10.68 -11.81
CA ARG A 36 -22.38 -11.35 -12.18
C ARG A 36 -21.40 -11.35 -11.00
N PRO A 37 -21.67 -12.06 -9.89
CA PRO A 37 -20.82 -11.97 -8.69
C PRO A 37 -19.38 -12.43 -8.92
N TRP A 38 -19.16 -13.32 -9.90
CA TRP A 38 -17.84 -13.84 -10.26
C TRP A 38 -16.90 -12.76 -10.84
N ILE A 39 -17.43 -11.64 -11.36
CA ILE A 39 -16.61 -10.54 -11.89
C ILE A 39 -15.68 -9.96 -10.81
N CYS A 40 -16.07 -10.03 -9.54
CA CYS A 40 -15.24 -9.56 -8.44
C CYS A 40 -14.00 -10.41 -8.23
N LYS A 41 -14.04 -11.68 -8.65
CA LYS A 41 -12.91 -12.61 -8.55
C LYS A 41 -12.00 -12.57 -9.78
N GLN A 42 -12.36 -11.81 -10.82
CA GLN A 42 -11.65 -11.78 -12.09
C GLN A 42 -10.58 -10.67 -12.07
N GLY A 43 -9.33 -11.07 -11.80
CA GLY A 43 -8.15 -10.20 -11.83
C GLY A 43 -7.03 -10.71 -10.93
N GLU A 44 -5.78 -10.43 -11.31
CA GLU A 44 -4.58 -10.70 -10.48
C GLU A 44 -4.42 -9.60 -9.43
N VAL A 45 -5.35 -9.55 -8.48
CA VAL A 45 -5.25 -8.66 -7.33
C VAL A 45 -5.06 -9.52 -6.09
N PRO A 46 -4.04 -9.25 -5.25
CA PRO A 46 -3.91 -9.96 -3.99
C PRO A 46 -5.12 -9.65 -3.11
N GLY A 47 -5.87 -10.68 -2.72
CA GLY A 47 -7.02 -10.55 -1.85
C GLY A 47 -8.19 -11.44 -2.26
N ILE A 48 -9.24 -11.40 -1.46
CA ILE A 48 -10.47 -12.16 -1.70
C ILE A 48 -11.56 -11.13 -1.87
N ARG A 49 -12.09 -10.99 -3.10
CA ARG A 49 -13.14 -10.02 -3.38
C ARG A 49 -14.50 -10.69 -3.53
N LEU A 50 -15.50 -10.13 -2.85
CA LEU A 50 -16.88 -10.58 -2.93
C LEU A 50 -17.79 -9.45 -3.39
N CYS A 51 -18.93 -9.82 -3.97
CA CYS A 51 -19.96 -8.87 -4.31
C CYS A 51 -20.76 -8.52 -3.05
N CYS A 52 -20.52 -7.32 -2.49
CA CYS A 52 -21.25 -6.78 -1.35
C CYS A 52 -22.02 -5.54 -1.82
N ARG A 53 -23.37 -5.57 -1.72
CA ARG A 53 -24.24 -4.43 -2.08
C ARG A 53 -23.95 -3.83 -3.47
N ASN A 54 -23.87 -4.69 -4.48
CA ASN A 54 -23.54 -4.35 -5.87
C ASN A 54 -22.11 -3.86 -6.13
N LEU A 55 -21.23 -3.89 -5.13
CA LEU A 55 -19.83 -3.49 -5.25
C LEU A 55 -18.89 -4.66 -4.96
N CYS A 56 -17.79 -4.75 -5.69
CA CYS A 56 -16.71 -5.69 -5.38
C CYS A 56 -15.89 -5.18 -4.19
N VAL A 57 -16.07 -5.77 -3.02
CA VAL A 57 -15.36 -5.43 -1.79
C VAL A 57 -14.30 -6.48 -1.51
N ASP A 58 -13.11 -6.05 -1.08
CA ASP A 58 -12.06 -6.95 -0.63
C ASP A 58 -12.29 -7.39 0.81
N VAL A 59 -12.84 -8.59 0.98
CA VAL A 59 -13.12 -9.18 2.29
C VAL A 59 -11.87 -9.69 2.99
N SER A 60 -10.70 -9.63 2.34
CA SER A 60 -9.44 -10.05 2.96
C SER A 60 -8.80 -8.97 3.85
N SER A 61 -9.18 -7.71 3.67
CA SER A 61 -8.59 -6.55 4.36
C SER A 61 -9.61 -5.52 4.88
N ASP A 62 -10.86 -5.54 4.38
CA ASP A 62 -11.90 -4.62 4.85
C ASP A 62 -12.40 -5.01 6.25
N VAL A 63 -12.19 -4.11 7.22
CA VAL A 63 -12.60 -4.25 8.62
C VAL A 63 -14.12 -4.37 8.78
N ASN A 64 -14.92 -3.85 7.85
CA ASN A 64 -16.39 -3.90 7.88
C ASN A 64 -16.98 -5.08 7.10
N ASN A 65 -16.16 -5.80 6.34
CA ASN A 65 -16.58 -6.92 5.51
C ASN A 65 -15.56 -8.08 5.60
N CYS A 66 -15.03 -8.34 6.79
CA CYS A 66 -13.92 -9.28 6.96
C CYS A 66 -14.39 -10.73 6.82
N GLY A 67 -13.87 -11.42 5.81
CA GLY A 67 -14.24 -12.80 5.44
C GLY A 67 -15.59 -12.93 4.75
N SER A 68 -16.56 -12.09 5.10
CA SER A 68 -17.87 -12.03 4.46
C SER A 68 -18.47 -10.62 4.50
N CYS A 69 -19.38 -10.34 3.57
CA CYS A 69 -20.08 -9.06 3.52
C CYS A 69 -20.83 -8.77 4.83
N GLY A 70 -20.65 -7.56 5.37
CA GLY A 70 -21.27 -7.10 6.61
C GLY A 70 -20.63 -7.61 7.91
N THR A 71 -19.60 -8.45 7.82
CA THR A 71 -18.88 -8.94 8.99
C THR A 71 -17.87 -7.89 9.45
N ARG A 72 -18.19 -7.18 10.53
CA ARG A 72 -17.31 -6.18 11.11
C ARG A 72 -16.42 -6.78 12.19
N CYS A 73 -15.12 -6.46 12.14
CA CYS A 73 -14.20 -6.86 13.20
C CYS A 73 -14.48 -6.10 14.52
N PRO A 74 -14.18 -6.73 15.67
CA PRO A 74 -14.28 -6.09 16.98
C PRO A 74 -13.44 -4.81 17.07
N PHE A 75 -13.75 -3.96 18.05
CA PHE A 75 -13.02 -2.71 18.26
C PHE A 75 -11.52 -2.96 18.42
N SER A 76 -10.69 -2.16 17.73
CA SER A 76 -9.23 -2.27 17.66
C SER A 76 -8.64 -3.50 16.95
N TRP A 77 -9.46 -4.35 16.35
CA TRP A 77 -8.99 -5.49 15.54
C TRP A 77 -8.91 -5.10 14.06
N GLN A 78 -7.97 -5.71 13.33
CA GLN A 78 -7.83 -5.53 11.89
C GLN A 78 -8.28 -6.78 11.14
N CYS A 79 -8.74 -6.61 9.90
CA CYS A 79 -9.00 -7.73 9.02
C CYS A 79 -7.69 -8.14 8.33
N CYS A 80 -7.17 -9.32 8.70
CA CYS A 80 -5.97 -9.90 8.11
C CYS A 80 -6.33 -11.21 7.43
N ARG A 81 -6.26 -11.25 6.10
CA ARG A 81 -6.56 -12.46 5.30
C ARG A 81 -7.94 -13.05 5.65
N ALA A 82 -8.97 -12.21 5.61
CA ALA A 82 -10.35 -12.59 5.87
C ALA A 82 -10.64 -13.05 7.32
N GLN A 83 -9.72 -12.76 8.25
CA GLN A 83 -9.91 -13.04 9.68
C GLN A 83 -9.66 -11.79 10.49
N CYS A 84 -10.51 -11.55 11.49
CA CYS A 84 -10.27 -10.48 12.44
C CYS A 84 -9.14 -10.89 13.39
N VAL A 85 -8.11 -10.05 13.48
CA VAL A 85 -6.94 -10.27 14.33
C VAL A 85 -6.70 -9.05 15.21
N ASN A 86 -6.45 -9.29 16.50
CA ASN A 86 -6.00 -8.25 17.41
C ASN A 86 -4.52 -7.93 17.17
N THR A 87 -4.24 -6.87 16.41
CA THR A 87 -2.87 -6.47 16.10
C THR A 87 -2.12 -5.92 17.31
N ASN A 88 -2.79 -5.67 18.44
CA ASN A 88 -2.12 -5.13 19.63
C ASN A 88 -1.38 -6.20 20.44
N ILE A 89 -1.77 -7.46 20.31
CA ILE A 89 -1.24 -8.57 21.12
C ILE A 89 -0.81 -9.77 20.29
N ASN A 90 -1.22 -9.88 19.02
CA ASN A 90 -0.88 -11.02 18.20
C ASN A 90 0.57 -10.92 17.70
N PRO A 91 1.47 -11.85 18.07
CA PRO A 91 2.89 -11.80 17.69
C PRO A 91 3.14 -12.03 16.20
N PHE A 92 2.16 -12.53 15.44
CA PHE A 92 2.26 -12.73 13.99
C PHE A 92 1.65 -11.58 13.17
N HIS A 93 0.95 -10.66 13.82
CA HIS A 93 0.26 -9.52 13.20
C HIS A 93 0.43 -8.23 14.01
N CYS A 94 1.60 -8.04 14.62
CA CYS A 94 1.82 -6.99 15.60
C CYS A 94 1.82 -5.61 14.95
N GLY A 95 0.91 -4.72 15.34
CA GLY A 95 0.72 -3.38 14.78
C GLY A 95 0.10 -3.35 13.36
N LYS A 96 0.40 -4.34 12.52
CA LYS A 96 -0.16 -4.51 11.18
C LYS A 96 -0.22 -5.98 10.76
N CYS A 97 -1.09 -6.30 9.81
CA CYS A 97 -1.20 -7.65 9.28
C CYS A 97 0.14 -8.21 8.76
N GLY A 98 0.46 -9.45 9.15
CA GLY A 98 1.66 -10.16 8.72
C GLY A 98 2.97 -9.67 9.35
N ASN A 99 2.92 -8.70 10.26
CA ASN A 99 4.12 -8.27 10.99
C ASN A 99 4.40 -9.23 12.14
N ARG A 100 5.36 -10.12 11.92
CA ARG A 100 5.79 -11.10 12.91
C ARG A 100 6.89 -10.52 13.80
N CYS A 101 6.70 -10.57 15.11
CA CYS A 101 7.75 -10.26 16.07
C CYS A 101 8.85 -11.33 16.05
N PRO A 102 10.11 -10.97 16.36
CA PRO A 102 11.19 -11.95 16.51
C PRO A 102 10.84 -13.03 17.54
N VAL A 103 11.53 -14.17 17.47
CA VAL A 103 11.31 -15.28 18.40
C VAL A 103 11.54 -14.79 19.83
N HIS A 104 10.64 -15.17 20.75
CA HIS A 104 10.63 -14.75 22.17
C HIS A 104 10.36 -13.25 22.41
N VAL A 105 9.94 -12.48 21.39
CA VAL A 105 9.54 -11.08 21.57
C VAL A 105 8.02 -10.99 21.60
N LEU A 106 7.49 -10.41 22.69
CA LEU A 106 6.07 -10.18 22.86
C LEU A 106 5.59 -9.01 21.99
N CYS A 107 4.36 -9.14 21.49
CA CYS A 107 3.61 -8.03 20.92
C CYS A 107 2.75 -7.40 22.02
N PHE A 108 2.93 -6.10 22.26
CA PHE A 108 2.13 -5.37 23.21
C PHE A 108 1.88 -3.94 22.71
N TYR A 109 0.64 -3.48 22.81
CA TYR A 109 0.15 -2.23 22.20
C TYR A 109 0.53 -2.06 20.71
N GLY A 110 0.63 -3.18 19.98
CA GLY A 110 0.95 -3.16 18.55
C GLY A 110 2.44 -2.96 18.25
N MET A 111 3.30 -3.08 19.26
CA MET A 111 4.75 -2.98 19.14
C MET A 111 5.44 -4.24 19.65
N CYS A 112 6.42 -4.73 18.88
CA CYS A 112 7.27 -5.81 19.32
C CYS A 112 8.25 -5.29 20.39
N GLY A 113 8.28 -5.90 21.57
CA GLY A 113 9.24 -5.57 22.63
C GLY A 113 8.90 -4.34 23.47
N TYR A 114 7.65 -3.84 23.43
CA TYR A 114 7.19 -2.66 24.19
C TYR A 114 7.41 -2.76 25.72
N GLY A 115 7.58 -3.97 26.27
CA GLY A 115 7.84 -4.20 27.70
C GLY A 115 9.30 -4.43 28.08
N GLY A 116 10.26 -4.23 27.16
CA GLY A 116 11.64 -4.67 27.36
C GLY A 116 11.77 -6.20 27.45
N PRO A 117 12.98 -6.77 27.32
CA PRO A 117 13.14 -8.21 27.44
C PRO A 117 12.87 -8.64 28.89
N LEU A 118 12.01 -9.64 29.09
CA LEU A 118 12.32 -10.64 30.11
C LEU A 118 13.75 -11.11 29.82
N PRO A 119 14.63 -11.19 30.82
CA PRO A 119 16.06 -11.43 30.59
C PRO A 119 16.23 -12.67 29.72
N SER A 120 16.71 -12.47 28.49
CA SER A 120 17.16 -13.58 27.66
C SER A 120 18.27 -14.29 28.43
N PRO A 121 18.18 -15.60 28.69
CA PRO A 121 19.28 -16.35 29.33
C PRO A 121 20.55 -16.38 28.45
N PHE A 122 20.44 -15.97 27.18
CA PHE A 122 21.54 -15.91 26.24
C PHE A 122 21.83 -14.45 25.86
N PRO A 123 22.99 -13.89 26.26
CA PRO A 123 23.44 -12.62 25.73
C PRO A 123 23.66 -12.73 24.20
N PRO A 124 23.45 -11.65 23.44
CA PRO A 124 23.77 -11.65 22.02
C PRO A 124 25.26 -12.01 21.82
N PRO A 125 25.62 -12.78 20.77
CA PRO A 125 27.01 -13.09 20.50
C PRO A 125 27.80 -11.79 20.33
N ARG A 126 28.91 -11.68 21.07
CA ARG A 126 29.82 -10.53 20.97
C ARG A 126 30.31 -10.45 19.53
N PRO A 127 30.16 -9.31 18.83
CA PRO A 127 30.73 -9.17 17.50
C PRO A 127 32.23 -9.46 17.55
N PRO A 128 32.80 -10.19 16.57
CA PRO A 128 34.22 -10.45 16.56
C PRO A 128 34.97 -9.12 16.59
N HIS A 129 35.83 -8.95 17.60
CA HIS A 129 36.70 -7.80 17.66
C HIS A 129 37.64 -7.87 16.44
N PRO A 130 37.69 -6.84 15.58
CA PRO A 130 38.68 -6.80 14.52
C PRO A 130 40.07 -6.83 15.19
N PRO A 131 41.00 -7.69 14.72
CA PRO A 131 42.29 -7.88 15.37
C PRO A 131 43.21 -6.66 15.30
N PHE A 132 42.81 -5.59 14.59
CA PHE A 132 43.63 -4.40 14.42
C PHE A 132 42.79 -3.11 14.44
N PRO A 133 43.26 -2.04 15.12
CA PRO A 133 42.71 -0.71 14.92
C PRO A 133 42.96 -0.29 13.46
N SER A 134 41.93 0.22 12.80
CA SER A 134 42.05 0.77 11.44
C SER A 134 43.12 1.87 11.44
N PRO A 135 44.02 1.91 10.43
CA PRO A 135 45.00 2.98 10.33
C PRO A 135 44.30 4.36 10.24
N PRO A 136 44.94 5.44 10.75
CA PRO A 136 44.38 6.78 10.70
C PRO A 136 44.12 7.18 9.24
N LYS A 137 42.97 7.80 8.98
CA LYS A 137 42.63 8.30 7.64
C LYS A 137 43.65 9.38 7.25
N PRO A 138 44.13 9.40 5.99
CA PRO A 138 45.00 10.46 5.52
C PRO A 138 44.28 11.82 5.59
N PRO A 139 45.02 12.92 5.84
CA PRO A 139 44.44 14.26 5.82
C PRO A 139 43.82 14.53 4.46
N ARG A 140 42.58 15.03 4.45
CA ARG A 140 41.92 15.46 3.22
C ARG A 140 42.68 16.65 2.65
N SER A 141 43.28 16.47 1.47
CA SER A 141 43.75 17.60 0.66
C SER A 141 42.54 18.41 0.24
N HIS A 142 42.37 19.59 0.84
CA HIS A 142 41.36 20.54 0.38
C HIS A 142 41.92 21.25 -0.86
N PRO A 143 41.18 21.33 -1.96
CA PRO A 143 41.59 22.14 -3.10
C PRO A 143 41.72 23.62 -2.67
N PRO A 144 42.61 24.39 -3.30
CA PRO A 144 42.81 25.80 -2.97
C PRO A 144 41.47 26.56 -3.09
N GLN A 145 41.15 27.32 -2.06
CA GLN A 145 39.90 28.08 -2.01
C GLN A 145 39.95 29.20 -3.06
N PRO A 146 38.87 29.41 -3.85
CA PRO A 146 38.83 30.50 -4.81
C PRO A 146 38.93 31.86 -4.09
N PRO A 147 39.52 32.89 -4.73
CA PRO A 147 39.66 34.21 -4.14
C PRO A 147 38.29 34.79 -3.76
N GLN A 148 38.19 35.35 -2.55
CA GLN A 148 36.93 35.94 -2.09
C GLN A 148 36.68 37.28 -2.80
N PRO A 149 35.41 37.58 -3.17
CA PRO A 149 35.06 38.88 -3.71
C PRO A 149 35.25 39.99 -2.66
N PRO A 150 35.52 41.24 -3.09
CA PRO A 150 35.69 42.35 -2.18
C PRO A 150 34.42 42.57 -1.35
N ARG A 151 34.61 42.70 -0.03
CA ARG A 151 33.53 42.99 0.92
C ARG A 151 32.96 44.37 0.60
N GLY A 152 31.69 44.43 0.20
CA GLY A 152 30.97 45.69 0.01
C GLY A 152 30.88 46.45 1.33
N SER A 153 31.15 47.75 1.29
CA SER A 153 31.04 48.65 2.43
C SER A 153 29.59 48.69 2.94
N PRO A 154 29.35 48.70 4.26
CA PRO A 154 28.01 48.86 4.79
C PRO A 154 27.44 50.24 4.44
N PRO A 155 26.12 50.37 4.21
CA PRO A 155 25.51 51.66 3.93
C PRO A 155 25.58 52.55 5.18
N THR A 156 26.09 53.77 4.99
CA THR A 156 26.02 54.85 5.97
C THR A 156 24.55 55.21 6.18
N MET A 157 24.01 55.01 7.38
CA MET A 157 22.74 55.63 7.75
C MET A 157 22.98 57.11 8.02
N GLN A 158 22.15 57.96 7.40
CA GLN A 158 22.11 59.41 7.57
C GLN A 158 21.67 59.81 8.97
#